data_AF-A0A3A0ADY2-F1
#
_entry.id   AF-A0A3A0ADY2-F1
#
_cell.length_a   1.000
_cell.length_b   1.000
_cell.length_c   1.000
_cell.angle_alpha   90.00
_cell.angle_beta   90.00
_cell.angle_gamma   90.00
#
_symmetry.space_group_name_H-M   'P 1'
#
loop_
_entity.id
_entity.type
_entity.pdbx_description
1 polymer ?
#
loop_
_entity_poly.entity_id
_entity_poly.type
_entity_poly.pdbx_seq_one_letter_code
_entity_poly.pdbx_strand_id
1 'polypeptide(L)'
;MTMHALTTLPARLHAQRTRLTMLALLLAALYFVLAFAGQALRARELQADIDMHRATLAAMVAENGALEAQVQRYATDAYYTYVEQRARRDLLLAYPGETLVLIDWQPAPPANVEAPVVETAPETPNWRRWLEVFDRR
;
A
#
# COMPACT_ATOMS: atom_id res chain seq x y z
N MET A 1 -47.41 -35.11 84.92
CA MET A 1 -46.40 -36.15 84.63
C MET A 1 -46.35 -36.32 83.11
N THR A 2 -45.16 -36.22 82.54
CA THR A 2 -44.83 -35.73 81.21
C THR A 2 -44.93 -36.78 80.10
N MET A 3 -45.75 -36.55 79.07
CA MET A 3 -45.75 -37.32 77.81
C MET A 3 -46.03 -36.43 76.60
N HIS A 4 -45.10 -35.55 76.23
CA HIS A 4 -45.11 -34.83 74.94
C HIS A 4 -43.68 -34.58 74.46
N ALA A 5 -42.96 -35.63 74.11
CA ALA A 5 -41.70 -35.48 73.38
C ALA A 5 -41.42 -36.80 72.67
N LEU A 6 -41.80 -36.93 71.40
CA LEU A 6 -41.23 -37.92 70.47
C LEU A 6 -41.69 -37.75 69.00
N THR A 7 -42.63 -36.84 68.68
CA THR A 7 -43.16 -36.68 67.30
C THR A 7 -42.47 -35.63 66.42
N THR A 8 -41.44 -34.91 66.90
CA THR A 8 -40.84 -33.78 66.14
C THR A 8 -39.62 -34.12 65.29
N LEU A 9 -39.09 -35.35 65.38
CA LEU A 9 -37.91 -35.79 64.63
C LEU A 9 -38.12 -35.89 63.09
N PRO A 10 -39.21 -36.44 62.54
CA PRO A 10 -39.33 -36.60 61.09
C PRO A 10 -39.53 -35.26 60.35
N ALA A 11 -40.20 -34.28 61.00
CA ALA A 11 -40.48 -32.97 60.41
C ALA A 11 -39.20 -32.14 60.18
N ARG A 12 -38.21 -32.23 61.08
CA ARG A 12 -36.93 -31.50 60.94
C ARG A 12 -36.09 -32.04 59.78
N LEU A 13 -36.03 -33.37 59.61
CA LEU A 13 -35.30 -34.00 58.50
C LEU A 13 -35.92 -33.67 57.13
N HIS A 14 -37.26 -33.63 57.06
CA HIS A 14 -37.95 -33.21 55.84
C HIS A 14 -37.68 -31.74 55.53
N ALA A 15 -37.82 -30.83 56.50
CA ALA A 15 -37.52 -29.42 56.31
C ALA A 15 -36.05 -29.19 55.91
N GLN A 16 -35.11 -29.95 56.48
CA GLN A 16 -33.69 -29.87 56.15
C GLN A 16 -33.40 -30.39 54.73
N ARG A 17 -34.04 -31.49 54.30
CA ARG A 17 -33.98 -31.99 52.92
C ARG A 17 -34.58 -31.00 51.92
N THR A 18 -35.71 -30.37 52.24
CA THR A 18 -36.33 -29.35 51.38
C THR A 18 -35.45 -28.11 51.26
N ARG A 19 -34.78 -27.70 52.34
CA ARG A 19 -33.79 -26.59 52.30
C ARG A 19 -32.57 -26.93 51.45
N LEU A 20 -32.03 -28.14 51.59
CA LEU A 20 -30.91 -28.62 50.77
C LEU A 20 -31.26 -28.70 49.29
N THR A 21 -32.45 -29.20 48.95
CA THR A 21 -32.93 -29.27 47.56
C THR A 21 -33.18 -27.88 46.97
N MET A 22 -33.78 -26.95 47.74
CA MET A 22 -33.90 -25.55 47.32
C MET A 22 -32.54 -24.90 47.07
N LEU A 23 -31.57 -25.12 47.96
CA LEU A 23 -30.22 -24.58 47.80
C LEU A 23 -29.55 -25.14 46.54
N ALA A 24 -29.66 -26.44 46.30
CA ALA A 24 -29.13 -27.08 45.10
C ALA A 24 -29.78 -26.54 43.81
N LEU A 25 -31.10 -26.34 43.81
CA LEU A 25 -31.82 -25.71 42.71
C LEU A 25 -31.36 -24.28 42.45
N LEU A 26 -31.16 -23.49 43.51
CA LEU A 26 -30.69 -22.11 43.40
C LEU A 26 -29.27 -22.06 42.83
N LEU A 27 -28.37 -22.94 43.29
CA LEU A 27 -27.02 -23.05 42.75
C LEU A 27 -27.02 -23.51 41.29
N ALA A 28 -27.88 -24.47 40.93
CA ALA A 28 -28.03 -24.90 39.54
C ALA A 28 -28.54 -23.75 38.67
N ALA A 29 -29.56 -23.02 39.11
CA ALA A 29 -30.07 -21.86 38.37
C ALA A 29 -28.99 -20.78 38.19
N LEU A 30 -28.24 -20.47 39.24
CA LEU A 30 -27.13 -19.51 39.18
C LEU A 30 -26.04 -19.98 38.20
N TYR A 31 -25.69 -21.27 38.24
CA TYR A 31 -24.73 -21.87 37.31
C TYR A 31 -25.19 -21.72 35.86
N PHE A 32 -26.46 -22.01 35.56
CA PHE A 32 -27.00 -21.85 34.21
C PHE A 32 -26.95 -20.40 33.73
N VAL A 33 -27.29 -19.43 34.59
CA VAL A 33 -27.22 -18.00 34.24
C VAL A 33 -25.78 -17.59 33.89
N LEU A 34 -24.81 -17.99 34.71
CA LEU A 34 -23.39 -17.68 34.48
C LEU A 34 -22.86 -18.36 33.20
N ALA A 35 -23.22 -19.62 32.97
CA ALA A 35 -22.82 -20.36 31.77
C ALA A 35 -23.39 -19.72 30.49
N PHE A 36 -24.66 -19.34 30.49
CA PHE A 36 -25.30 -18.66 29.35
C PHE A 36 -24.72 -17.27 29.09
N ALA A 37 -24.41 -16.50 30.14
CA ALA A 37 -23.76 -15.20 30.00
C ALA A 37 -22.38 -15.33 29.32
N GLY A 38 -21.59 -16.33 29.72
CA GLY A 38 -20.30 -16.62 29.09
C GLY A 38 -20.44 -17.01 27.62
N GLN A 39 -21.43 -17.83 27.26
CA GLN A 39 -21.67 -18.22 25.88
C GLN A 39 -22.11 -17.05 24.99
N ALA A 40 -22.96 -16.17 25.49
CA ALA A 40 -23.42 -14.99 24.75
C ALA A 40 -22.28 -14.00 24.45
N LEU A 41 -21.37 -13.80 25.39
CA LEU A 41 -20.18 -12.97 25.18
C LEU A 41 -19.23 -13.61 24.15
N ARG A 42 -18.97 -14.91 24.28
CA ARG A 42 -18.06 -15.63 23.37
C ARG A 42 -18.56 -15.69 21.94
N ALA A 43 -19.88 -15.76 21.74
CA ALA A 43 -20.49 -15.67 20.41
C ALA A 43 -20.27 -14.28 19.77
N ARG A 44 -20.29 -13.21 20.57
CA ARG A 44 -20.02 -11.85 20.09
C ARG A 44 -18.54 -11.64 19.75
N GLU A 45 -17.64 -12.13 20.58
CA GLU A 45 -16.20 -12.10 20.32
C GLU A 45 -15.86 -12.83 19.02
N LEU A 46 -16.39 -14.04 18.84
CA LEU A 46 -16.15 -14.81 17.62
C LEU A 46 -16.69 -14.10 16.37
N GLN A 47 -17.84 -13.45 16.47
CA GLN A 47 -18.40 -12.68 15.36
C GLN A 47 -17.53 -11.46 15.02
N ALA A 48 -17.03 -10.75 16.04
CA ALA A 48 -16.11 -9.63 15.84
C ALA A 48 -14.80 -10.07 15.17
N ASP A 49 -14.26 -11.22 15.56
CA ASP A 49 -13.06 -11.79 14.92
C ASP A 49 -13.31 -12.15 13.46
N ILE A 50 -14.46 -12.77 13.15
CA ILE A 50 -14.85 -13.08 11.76
C ILE A 50 -14.94 -11.81 10.92
N ASP A 51 -15.59 -10.77 11.45
CA ASP A 51 -15.79 -9.51 10.72
C ASP A 51 -14.45 -8.77 10.53
N MET A 52 -13.57 -8.79 11.53
CA MET A 52 -12.21 -8.27 11.41
C MET A 52 -11.43 -9.02 10.33
N HIS A 53 -11.41 -10.35 10.35
CA HIS A 53 -10.69 -11.15 9.35
C HIS A 53 -11.22 -10.93 7.93
N ARG A 54 -12.54 -10.83 7.77
CA ARG A 54 -13.16 -10.49 6.48
C ARG A 54 -12.75 -9.12 5.99
N ALA A 55 -12.70 -8.12 6.87
CA ALA A 55 -12.24 -6.79 6.53
C ALA A 55 -10.76 -6.78 6.10
N THR A 56 -9.90 -7.51 6.81
CA THR A 56 -8.48 -7.67 6.45
C THR A 56 -8.32 -8.35 5.08
N LEU A 57 -9.06 -9.43 4.82
CA LEU A 57 -9.02 -10.11 3.53
C LEU A 57 -9.51 -9.20 2.40
N ALA A 58 -10.59 -8.45 2.61
CA ALA A 58 -11.11 -7.51 1.63
C ALA A 58 -10.06 -6.42 1.29
N ALA A 59 -9.36 -5.90 2.30
CA ALA A 59 -8.28 -4.94 2.11
C ALA A 59 -7.12 -5.53 1.30
N MET A 60 -6.66 -6.75 1.65
CA MET A 60 -5.57 -7.42 0.92
C MET A 60 -5.93 -7.73 -0.53
N VAL A 61 -7.17 -8.13 -0.81
CA VAL A 61 -7.64 -8.37 -2.17
C VAL A 61 -7.68 -7.07 -2.98
N ALA A 62 -8.15 -5.97 -2.37
CA ALA A 62 -8.15 -4.66 -3.01
C ALA A 62 -6.73 -4.16 -3.32
N GLU A 63 -5.79 -4.33 -2.38
CA GLU A 63 -4.39 -3.97 -2.56
C GLU A 63 -3.72 -4.81 -3.66
N ASN A 64 -3.91 -6.13 -3.65
CA ASN A 64 -3.38 -6.99 -4.70
C ASN A 64 -3.94 -6.61 -6.07
N GLY A 65 -5.25 -6.35 -6.19
CA GLY A 65 -5.84 -5.91 -7.45
C GLY A 65 -5.25 -4.57 -7.94
N ALA A 66 -5.00 -3.63 -7.02
CA ALA A 66 -4.35 -2.37 -7.36
C ALA A 66 -2.88 -2.55 -7.79
N LEU A 67 -2.15 -3.46 -7.16
CA LEU A 67 -0.77 -3.80 -7.53
C LEU A 67 -0.72 -4.52 -8.88
N GLU A 68 -1.60 -5.49 -9.13
CA GLU A 68 -1.70 -6.17 -10.41
C GLU A 68 -2.02 -5.19 -11.55
N ALA A 69 -2.94 -4.24 -11.32
CA ALA A 69 -3.23 -3.21 -12.30
C ALA A 69 -2.02 -2.30 -12.59
N GLN A 70 -1.20 -1.99 -11.58
CA GLN A 70 0.04 -1.25 -11.77
C GLN A 70 1.07 -2.06 -12.56
N VAL A 71 1.24 -3.34 -12.23
CA VAL A 71 2.14 -4.23 -12.98
C VAL A 71 1.70 -4.33 -14.43
N GLN A 72 0.41 -4.59 -14.69
CA GLN A 72 -0.11 -4.70 -16.06
C GLN A 72 0.09 -3.41 -16.87
N ARG A 73 0.02 -2.23 -16.24
CA ARG A 73 0.31 -0.95 -16.90
C ARG A 73 1.72 -0.89 -17.48
N TYR A 74 2.70 -1.50 -16.80
CA TYR A 74 4.11 -1.45 -17.17
C TYR A 74 4.63 -2.76 -17.78
N ALA A 75 3.88 -3.85 -17.67
CA ALA A 75 4.24 -5.17 -18.21
C ALA A 75 3.95 -5.30 -19.71
N THR A 76 4.12 -4.21 -20.47
CA THR A 76 4.00 -4.22 -21.93
C THR A 76 5.39 -4.32 -22.55
N ASP A 77 5.52 -5.07 -23.64
CA ASP A 77 6.80 -5.23 -24.36
C ASP A 77 7.40 -3.87 -24.73
N ALA A 78 6.56 -2.91 -25.13
CA ALA A 78 6.97 -1.55 -25.46
C ALA A 78 7.60 -0.81 -24.27
N TYR A 79 7.04 -0.97 -23.05
CA TYR A 79 7.62 -0.36 -21.87
C TYR A 79 8.94 -1.03 -21.48
N TYR A 80 9.03 -2.36 -21.59
CA TYR A 80 10.29 -3.09 -21.38
C TYR A 80 11.39 -2.61 -22.33
N THR A 81 11.11 -2.50 -23.63
CA THR A 81 12.07 -1.98 -24.61
C THR A 81 12.48 -0.54 -24.28
N TYR A 82 11.53 0.32 -23.89
CA TYR A 82 11.84 1.69 -23.47
C TYR A 82 12.77 1.75 -22.26
N VAL A 83 12.47 0.97 -21.21
CA VAL A 83 13.31 0.89 -20.00
C VAL A 83 14.70 0.38 -20.33
N GLU A 84 14.81 -0.65 -21.18
CA GLU A 84 16.08 -1.20 -21.62
C GLU A 84 16.91 -0.14 -22.38
N GLN A 85 16.31 0.54 -23.37
CA GLN A 85 16.99 1.61 -24.11
C GLN A 85 17.46 2.74 -23.20
N ARG A 86 16.61 3.14 -22.24
CA ARG A 86 16.95 4.15 -21.24
C ARG A 86 18.13 3.71 -20.39
N ALA A 87 18.13 2.46 -19.92
CA ALA A 87 19.21 1.89 -19.11
C ALA A 87 20.52 1.80 -19.90
N ARG A 88 20.47 1.33 -21.16
CA ARG A 88 21.66 1.24 -22.04
C ARG A 88 22.29 2.61 -22.27
N ARG A 89 21.48 3.65 -22.45
CA ARG A 89 21.98 5.02 -22.65
C ARG A 89 22.52 5.65 -21.37
N ASP A 90 21.76 5.57 -20.27
CA ASP A 90 22.07 6.32 -19.05
C ASP A 90 23.12 5.62 -18.20
N LEU A 91 23.15 4.29 -18.23
CA LEU A 91 24.06 3.46 -17.42
C LEU A 91 25.17 2.84 -18.27
N LEU A 92 25.24 3.16 -19.57
CA LEU A 92 26.21 2.61 -20.53
C LEU A 92 26.27 1.07 -20.48
N LEU A 93 25.11 0.44 -20.31
CA LEU A 93 24.98 -1.02 -20.29
C LEU A 93 24.96 -1.56 -21.72
N ALA A 94 25.63 -2.69 -21.94
CA ALA A 94 25.60 -3.43 -23.20
C ALA A 94 25.50 -4.93 -22.93
N TYR A 95 25.01 -5.68 -23.92
CA TYR A 95 24.96 -7.14 -23.81
C TYR A 95 26.37 -7.75 -23.89
N PRO A 96 26.56 -8.96 -23.36
CA PRO A 96 27.81 -9.70 -23.53
C PRO A 96 28.17 -9.84 -25.01
N GLY A 97 29.35 -9.35 -25.39
CA GLY A 97 29.85 -9.39 -26.78
C GLY A 97 29.57 -8.14 -27.61
N GLU A 98 28.79 -7.18 -27.10
CA GLU A 98 28.64 -5.86 -27.75
C GLU A 98 29.83 -4.94 -27.40
N THR A 99 30.16 -4.02 -28.32
CA THR A 99 31.23 -3.03 -28.12
C THR A 99 30.63 -1.64 -27.91
N LEU A 100 30.87 -1.05 -26.73
CA LEU A 100 30.50 0.33 -26.41
C LEU A 100 31.57 1.31 -26.91
N VAL A 101 31.14 2.30 -27.70
CA VAL A 101 32.00 3.39 -28.15
C VAL A 101 31.69 4.63 -27.31
N LEU A 102 32.64 5.04 -26.46
CA LEU A 102 32.55 6.28 -25.70
C LEU A 102 33.32 7.36 -26.47
N ILE A 103 32.61 8.43 -26.84
CA ILE A 103 33.23 9.57 -27.52
C ILE A 103 33.63 10.58 -26.45
N ASP A 104 34.94 10.75 -26.26
CA ASP A 104 35.50 11.82 -25.46
C ASP A 104 35.73 13.04 -26.36
N TRP A 105 34.86 14.05 -26.21
CA TRP A 105 34.99 15.30 -26.94
C TRP A 105 36.06 16.17 -26.27
N GLN A 106 37.28 16.12 -26.79
CA GLN A 106 38.30 17.05 -26.34
C GLN A 106 37.94 18.49 -26.75
N PRO A 107 38.17 19.48 -25.87
CA PRO A 107 37.96 20.87 -26.22
C PRO A 107 38.82 21.22 -27.42
N ALA A 108 38.21 21.90 -28.40
CA ALA A 108 38.93 22.41 -29.55
C ALA A 108 40.14 23.23 -29.07
N PRO A 109 41.33 23.08 -29.69
CA PRO A 109 42.46 23.96 -29.43
C PRO A 109 41.96 25.41 -29.51
N PRO A 110 42.37 26.30 -28.59
CA PRO A 110 41.92 27.69 -28.62
C PRO A 110 42.20 28.23 -30.02
N ALA A 111 41.13 28.64 -30.71
CA ALA A 111 41.26 29.29 -31.99
C ALA A 111 42.23 30.45 -31.78
N ASN A 112 43.29 30.51 -32.58
CA ASN A 112 44.09 31.72 -32.66
C ASN A 112 43.15 32.77 -33.25
N VAL A 113 42.53 33.56 -32.38
CA VAL A 113 41.64 34.64 -32.78
C VAL A 113 42.55 35.72 -33.34
N GLU A 114 42.86 35.64 -34.63
CA GLU A 114 43.19 36.85 -35.36
C GLU A 114 42.00 37.78 -35.18
N ALA A 115 42.26 38.94 -34.59
CA ALA A 115 41.25 39.95 -34.32
C ALA A 115 40.46 40.18 -35.63
N PRO A 116 39.12 40.21 -35.58
CA PRO A 116 38.35 40.53 -36.76
C PRO A 116 38.86 41.86 -37.28
N VAL A 117 39.31 41.88 -38.53
CA VAL A 117 39.55 43.14 -39.25
C VAL A 117 38.23 43.89 -39.15
N VAL A 118 38.21 44.97 -38.36
CA VAL A 118 37.08 45.87 -38.29
C VAL A 118 37.05 46.57 -39.65
N GLU A 119 36.31 45.99 -40.59
CA GLU A 119 35.95 46.69 -41.81
C GLU A 119 35.19 47.94 -41.39
N THR A 120 35.77 49.10 -41.67
CA THR A 120 35.13 50.39 -41.45
C THR A 120 33.76 50.38 -42.12
N ALA A 121 32.73 50.80 -41.37
CA ALA A 121 31.36 50.80 -41.84
C ALA A 121 31.28 51.44 -43.23
N PRO A 122 30.67 50.76 -44.23
CA PRO A 122 30.59 51.29 -45.58
C PRO A 122 29.85 52.63 -45.56
N GLU A 123 30.38 53.64 -46.27
CA GLU A 123 29.75 54.97 -46.38
C GLU A 123 28.32 54.91 -46.93
N THR A 124 27.97 53.81 -47.61
CA THR A 124 26.64 53.58 -48.16
C THR A 124 25.89 52.51 -47.36
N PRO A 125 24.65 52.80 -46.91
CA PRO A 125 23.78 51.80 -46.31
C PRO A 125 23.50 50.63 -47.26
N ASN A 126 23.46 49.41 -46.71
CA ASN A 126 23.26 48.19 -47.50
C ASN A 126 22.01 48.23 -48.40
N TRP A 127 20.90 48.84 -47.96
CA TRP A 127 19.67 48.93 -48.76
C TRP A 127 19.84 49.70 -50.07
N ARG A 128 20.77 50.66 -50.12
CA ARG A 128 21.00 51.50 -51.29
C ARG A 128 21.77 50.75 -52.38
N ARG A 129 22.72 49.89 -51.97
CA ARG A 129 23.44 48.97 -52.87
C ARG A 129 22.50 47.97 -53.54
N TRP A 130 21.45 47.52 -52.83
CA TRP A 130 20.45 46.62 -53.42
C TRP A 130 19.64 47.29 -54.52
N LEU A 131 19.31 48.58 -54.40
CA LEU A 131 18.56 49.30 -55.43
C LEU A 131 19.34 49.43 -56.74
N GLU A 132 20.66 49.66 -56.67
CA GLU A 132 21.53 49.72 -57.87
C GLU A 132 21.55 48.41 -58.66
N VAL A 133 21.38 47.27 -58.00
CA VAL A 133 21.28 45.95 -58.68
C VAL A 133 19.99 45.83 -59.47
N PHE A 134 18.90 46.45 -58.99
CA PHE A 134 17.59 46.38 -59.65
C PHE A 134 17.38 47.48 -60.71
N ASP A 135 18.16 48.57 -60.65
CA ASP A 135 18.09 49.70 -61.59
C ASP A 135 18.94 49.48 -62.86
N ARG A 136 19.82 48.46 -62.87
CA ARG A 136 20.58 48.05 -64.05
C ARG A 136 19.75 47.09 -64.93
N ARG A 137 18.68 47.61 -65.54
CA ARG A 137 17.96 47.00 -66.67
C ARG A 137 17.94 47.93 -67.86
#